data_AF-A0A1F8B7C5-F1
#
_entry.id   AF-A0A1F8B7C5-F1
#
_cell.length_a   1.000
_cell.length_b   1.000
_cell.length_c   1.000
_cell.angle_alpha   90.00
_cell.angle_beta   90.00
_cell.angle_gamma   90.00
#
_symmetry.space_group_name_H-M   'P 1'
#
loop_
_entity.id
_entity.type
_entity.pdbx_description
1 polymer ?
#
loop_
_entity_poly.entity_id
_entity_poly.type
_entity_poly.pdbx_seq_one_letter_code
_entity_poly.pdbx_strand_id
1 'polypeptide(L)'
;MNICYYGRMRVDGIRKDNLAMNNFLKKKAWWDSLHTDLQELLMESFFLIDALQSPGKLATSQARLAFRDYAFVVFPAAKAYEGFLKTLFLDLGFISKEDFFGKRLRIGKILNPFLETRIREKEGVYDKIVEYCGGSRLADTLWDTWKTCRNLLFHWFPNEKNAVDFNEAKMLVEKIINTIDLAFKECKIDRVEQ
;
A
#
# COMPACT_ATOMS: atom_id res chain seq x y z
N MET A 1 9.18 52.48 5.22
CA MET A 1 9.25 51.42 6.25
C MET A 1 7.83 50.91 6.44
N ASN A 2 7.42 49.91 5.64
CA ASN A 2 6.07 49.33 5.67
C ASN A 2 6.19 47.89 6.14
N ILE A 3 5.68 47.62 7.34
CA ILE A 3 5.63 46.28 7.94
C ILE A 3 4.32 45.64 7.48
N CYS A 4 4.41 44.66 6.58
CA CYS A 4 3.30 43.77 6.26
C CYS A 4 3.06 42.83 7.46
N TYR A 5 1.86 42.93 8.05
CA TYR A 5 1.37 41.94 9.01
C TYR A 5 1.07 40.63 8.26
N TYR A 6 1.93 39.62 8.43
CA TYR A 6 1.61 38.24 8.10
C TYR A 6 0.55 37.72 9.07
N GLY A 7 -0.66 37.51 8.54
CA GLY A 7 -1.74 36.83 9.25
C GLY A 7 -1.32 35.41 9.64
N ARG A 8 -1.31 35.15 10.94
CA ARG A 8 -1.13 33.84 11.57
C ARG A 8 -2.26 32.90 11.11
N MET A 9 -1.97 31.99 10.16
CA MET A 9 -2.89 30.90 9.82
C MET A 9 -3.02 29.96 11.03
N ARG A 10 -4.24 29.85 11.58
CA ARG A 10 -4.58 28.84 12.59
C ARG A 10 -4.56 27.46 11.94
N VAL A 11 -3.86 26.54 12.58
CA VAL A 11 -3.84 25.11 12.26
C VAL A 11 -5.01 24.44 13.00
N ASP A 12 -6.24 24.84 12.69
CA ASP A 12 -7.44 24.26 13.31
C ASP A 12 -8.40 23.83 12.21
N GLY A 13 -8.30 22.58 11.75
CA GLY A 13 -9.16 22.12 10.66
C GLY A 13 -8.91 20.71 10.14
N ILE A 14 -8.74 19.71 11.01
CA ILE A 14 -8.95 18.31 10.58
C ILE A 14 -10.46 18.16 10.33
N ARG A 15 -10.89 18.19 9.06
CA ARG A 15 -12.29 18.02 8.66
C ARG A 15 -12.80 16.61 8.96
N LYS A 16 -14.12 16.48 9.11
CA LYS A 16 -14.84 15.22 9.40
C LYS A 16 -14.64 14.12 8.34
N ASP A 17 -14.28 14.48 7.11
CA ASP A 17 -14.01 13.55 5.98
C ASP A 17 -12.70 12.77 6.16
N ASN A 18 -11.61 13.47 6.47
CA ASN A 18 -10.33 12.89 6.87
C ASN A 18 -10.49 12.06 8.15
N LEU A 19 -11.29 12.55 9.09
CA LEU A 19 -11.62 11.80 10.30
C LEU A 19 -12.40 10.52 9.98
N ALA A 20 -13.38 10.56 9.08
CA ALA A 20 -14.17 9.39 8.69
C ALA A 20 -13.33 8.33 7.98
N MET A 21 -12.39 8.74 7.12
CA MET A 21 -11.50 7.83 6.40
C MET A 21 -10.42 7.23 7.30
N ASN A 22 -9.82 8.05 8.18
CA ASN A 22 -8.92 7.54 9.22
C ASN A 22 -9.65 6.57 10.15
N ASN A 23 -10.91 6.86 10.47
CA ASN A 23 -11.75 5.96 11.25
C ASN A 23 -12.14 4.69 10.47
N PHE A 24 -12.15 4.70 9.13
CA PHE A 24 -12.38 3.49 8.33
C PHE A 24 -11.20 2.53 8.43
N LEU A 25 -9.97 3.02 8.23
CA LEU A 25 -8.76 2.21 8.34
C LEU A 25 -8.56 1.67 9.76
N LYS A 26 -8.75 2.53 10.78
CA LYS A 26 -8.63 2.14 12.20
C LYS A 26 -9.64 1.09 12.66
N LYS A 27 -10.71 0.85 11.89
CA LYS A 27 -11.70 -0.21 12.18
C LYS A 27 -11.35 -1.54 11.53
N LYS A 28 -10.32 -1.59 10.67
CA LYS A 28 -9.90 -2.83 10.02
C LYS A 28 -9.33 -3.79 11.06
N ALA A 29 -9.67 -5.08 10.94
CA ALA A 29 -9.26 -6.10 11.90
C ALA A 29 -7.74 -6.26 12.04
N TRP A 30 -7.01 -5.86 11.00
CA TRP A 30 -5.55 -5.91 10.91
C TRP A 30 -4.86 -4.63 11.32
N TRP A 31 -5.59 -3.54 11.57
CA TRP A 31 -5.00 -2.22 11.76
C TRP A 31 -3.90 -2.25 12.84
N ASP A 32 -4.24 -2.75 14.03
CA ASP A 32 -3.34 -2.77 15.19
C ASP A 32 -2.20 -3.78 15.07
N SER A 33 -2.26 -4.70 14.10
CA SER A 33 -1.17 -5.65 13.84
C SER A 33 -0.07 -5.08 12.95
N LEU A 34 -0.35 -3.99 12.23
CA LEU A 34 0.64 -3.31 11.40
C LEU A 34 1.59 -2.45 12.24
N HIS A 35 2.86 -2.39 11.83
CA HIS A 35 3.78 -1.40 12.37
C HIS A 35 3.26 0.03 12.12
N THR A 36 3.51 0.93 13.07
CA THR A 36 3.00 2.32 13.05
C THR A 36 3.43 3.08 11.79
N ASP A 37 4.63 2.85 11.29
CA ASP A 37 5.10 3.48 10.04
C ASP A 37 4.31 3.00 8.81
N LEU A 38 3.90 1.73 8.75
CA LEU A 38 3.05 1.21 7.69
C LEU A 38 1.62 1.77 7.79
N GLN A 39 1.09 1.92 9.01
CA GLN A 39 -0.18 2.59 9.26
C GLN A 39 -0.16 4.04 8.74
N GLU A 40 0.91 4.78 9.03
CA GLU A 40 1.12 6.15 8.57
C GLU A 40 1.15 6.24 7.05
N LEU A 41 1.91 5.36 6.38
CA LEU A 41 1.95 5.30 4.92
C LEU A 41 0.57 5.03 4.29
N LEU A 42 -0.26 4.17 4.90
CA LEU A 42 -1.63 3.99 4.43
C LEU A 42 -2.44 5.28 4.58
N MET A 43 -2.37 5.94 5.74
CA MET A 43 -3.05 7.22 5.97
C MET A 43 -2.61 8.31 4.98
N GLU A 44 -1.33 8.36 4.60
CA GLU A 44 -0.81 9.31 3.61
C GLU A 44 -1.49 9.17 2.25
N SER A 45 -1.64 7.94 1.74
CA SER A 45 -2.36 7.71 0.47
C SER A 45 -3.81 8.20 0.54
N PHE A 46 -4.51 7.95 1.64
CA PHE A 46 -5.89 8.43 1.82
C PHE A 46 -5.98 9.95 1.99
N PHE A 47 -5.02 10.55 2.67
CA PHE A 47 -4.89 12.01 2.77
C PHE A 47 -4.72 12.64 1.38
N LEU A 48 -3.87 12.06 0.53
CA LEU A 48 -3.68 12.53 -0.84
C LEU A 48 -4.97 12.42 -1.67
N ILE A 49 -5.72 11.32 -1.53
CA ILE A 49 -7.02 11.15 -2.18
C ILE A 49 -7.99 12.27 -1.74
N ASP A 50 -8.13 12.52 -0.44
CA ASP A 50 -9.02 13.57 0.07
C ASP A 50 -8.60 14.98 -0.39
N ALA A 51 -7.30 15.25 -0.35
CA ALA A 51 -6.73 16.53 -0.74
C ALA A 51 -7.00 16.85 -2.22
N LEU A 52 -6.90 15.85 -3.10
CA LEU A 52 -7.09 15.99 -4.54
C LEU A 52 -8.57 15.95 -4.95
N GLN A 53 -9.42 15.25 -4.20
CA GLN A 53 -10.86 15.16 -4.48
C GLN A 53 -11.64 16.41 -4.05
N SER A 54 -11.16 17.14 -3.04
CA SER A 54 -11.84 18.29 -2.45
C SER A 54 -11.83 19.53 -3.38
N PRO A 55 -12.99 20.01 -3.87
CA PRO A 55 -13.05 21.28 -4.60
C PRO A 55 -12.60 22.42 -3.67
N GLY A 56 -11.51 23.10 -4.04
CA GLY A 56 -11.03 24.29 -3.31
C GLY A 56 -9.70 24.15 -2.54
N LYS A 57 -9.12 22.95 -2.37
CA LYS A 57 -7.81 22.81 -1.68
C LYS A 57 -6.60 23.13 -2.57
N LEU A 58 -6.74 22.94 -3.89
CA LEU A 58 -5.71 23.25 -4.92
C LEU A 58 -6.17 24.33 -5.92
N ALA A 59 -7.27 25.01 -5.64
CA ALA A 59 -7.89 25.96 -6.58
C ALA A 59 -7.42 27.40 -6.30
N THR A 60 -6.18 27.71 -6.69
CA THR A 60 -5.80 29.10 -6.98
C THR A 60 -5.55 29.25 -8.48
N SER A 61 -6.61 29.71 -9.14
CA SER A 61 -6.65 30.56 -10.35
C SER A 61 -6.06 30.13 -11.70
N GLN A 62 -5.32 29.03 -11.87
CA GLN A 62 -4.95 28.55 -13.21
C GLN A 62 -5.07 27.03 -13.33
N ALA A 63 -6.23 26.59 -13.86
CA ALA A 63 -6.54 25.19 -14.22
C ALA A 63 -6.55 24.20 -13.05
N ARG A 64 -7.47 23.23 -13.09
CA ARG A 64 -7.39 22.05 -12.22
C ARG A 64 -5.98 21.47 -12.44
N LEU A 65 -5.16 21.35 -11.39
CA LEU A 65 -3.88 20.64 -11.43
C LEU A 65 -4.16 19.16 -11.71
N ALA A 66 -4.54 18.87 -12.96
CA ALA A 66 -4.65 17.52 -13.46
C ALA A 66 -3.22 17.05 -13.68
N PHE A 67 -2.70 16.30 -12.71
CA PHE A 67 -1.43 15.64 -12.88
C PHE A 67 -1.52 14.69 -14.06
N ARG A 68 -0.42 14.55 -14.80
CA ARG A 68 -0.34 13.59 -15.90
C ARG A 68 -0.34 12.14 -15.41
N ASP A 69 0.04 11.94 -14.15
CA ASP A 69 0.15 10.65 -13.51
C ASP A 69 -0.13 10.82 -12.00
N TYR A 70 -1.02 9.98 -11.48
CA TYR A 70 -1.42 9.93 -10.08
C TYR A 70 -0.78 8.76 -9.32
N ALA A 71 0.23 8.09 -9.88
CA ALA A 71 0.97 7.01 -9.22
C ALA A 71 1.51 7.43 -7.83
N PHE A 72 1.82 8.72 -7.64
CA PHE A 72 2.25 9.27 -6.35
C PHE A 72 1.21 9.13 -5.22
N VAL A 73 -0.08 9.02 -5.56
CA VAL A 73 -1.17 8.75 -4.61
C VAL A 73 -1.10 7.31 -4.11
N VAL A 74 -0.70 6.38 -4.97
CA VAL A 74 -0.61 4.94 -4.67
C VAL A 74 0.68 4.59 -3.92
N PHE A 75 1.74 5.36 -4.14
CA PHE A 75 3.09 5.04 -3.67
C PHE A 75 3.18 4.76 -2.15
N PRO A 76 2.63 5.59 -1.25
CA PRO A 76 2.65 5.29 0.18
C PRO A 76 1.98 3.96 0.52
N ALA A 77 0.76 3.72 0.04
CA ALA A 77 0.04 2.46 0.25
C ALA A 77 0.77 1.25 -0.34
N ALA A 78 1.39 1.38 -1.53
CA ALA A 78 2.15 0.30 -2.15
C ALA A 78 3.41 -0.06 -1.33
N LYS A 79 4.05 0.93 -0.71
CA LYS A 79 5.17 0.73 0.22
C LYS A 79 4.70 0.08 1.51
N ALA A 80 3.58 0.54 2.08
CA ALA A 80 2.97 -0.07 3.25
C ALA A 80 2.64 -1.55 3.01
N TYR A 81 2.10 -1.86 1.83
CA TYR A 81 1.79 -3.22 1.41
C TYR A 81 3.02 -4.12 1.29
N GLU A 82 4.14 -3.62 0.76
CA GLU A 82 5.40 -4.37 0.75
C GLU A 82 5.89 -4.69 2.17
N GLY A 83 5.76 -3.74 3.10
CA GLY A 83 6.04 -3.95 4.52
C GLY A 83 5.12 -4.98 5.16
N PHE A 84 3.81 -4.87 4.93
CA PHE A 84 2.81 -5.83 5.38
C PHE A 84 3.14 -7.25 4.92
N LEU A 85 3.48 -7.44 3.64
CA LEU A 85 3.85 -8.78 3.13
C LEU A 85 5.08 -9.34 3.86
N LYS A 86 6.07 -8.51 4.16
CA LYS A 86 7.24 -8.95 4.95
C LYS A 86 6.82 -9.38 6.36
N THR A 87 5.99 -8.60 7.04
CA THR A 87 5.48 -8.92 8.38
C THR A 87 4.68 -10.21 8.35
N LEU A 88 3.73 -10.34 7.42
CA LEU A 88 2.93 -11.54 7.21
C LEU A 88 3.80 -12.79 7.04
N PHE A 89 4.83 -12.71 6.18
CA PHE A 89 5.68 -13.87 5.91
C PHE A 89 6.57 -14.22 7.10
N LEU A 90 6.93 -13.24 7.93
CA LEU A 90 7.64 -13.50 9.18
C LEU A 90 6.72 -14.17 10.20
N ASP A 91 5.51 -13.66 10.37
CA ASP A 91 4.53 -14.17 11.35
C ASP A 91 4.10 -15.60 11.03
N LEU A 92 3.99 -15.94 9.73
CA LEU A 92 3.73 -17.31 9.26
C LEU A 92 4.97 -18.22 9.28
N GLY A 93 6.14 -17.70 9.66
CA GLY A 93 7.40 -18.45 9.68
C GLY A 93 7.95 -18.81 8.29
N PHE A 94 7.50 -18.14 7.23
CA PHE A 94 7.94 -18.38 5.85
C PHE A 94 9.31 -17.76 5.55
N ILE A 95 9.70 -16.72 6.29
CA ILE A 95 11.01 -16.07 6.26
C ILE A 95 11.57 -15.94 7.68
N SER A 96 12.89 -15.83 7.80
CA SER A 96 13.57 -15.64 9.09
C SER A 96 13.59 -14.17 9.55
N LYS A 97 13.96 -13.92 10.81
CA LYS A 97 14.20 -12.55 11.30
C LYS A 97 15.37 -11.90 10.54
N GLU A 98 16.40 -12.68 10.23
CA GLU A 98 17.54 -12.25 9.43
C GLU A 98 17.11 -11.80 8.03
N ASP A 99 16.16 -12.50 7.42
CA ASP A 99 15.57 -12.11 6.14
C ASP A 99 14.72 -10.84 6.25
N PHE A 100 13.94 -10.73 7.33
CA PHE A 100 13.06 -9.58 7.60
C PHE A 100 13.85 -8.27 7.73
N PHE A 101 14.89 -8.25 8.57
CA PHE A 101 15.78 -7.08 8.75
C PHE A 101 16.82 -6.95 7.62
N GLY A 102 17.02 -8.01 6.84
CA GLY A 102 17.96 -8.05 5.73
C GLY A 102 17.54 -7.18 4.55
N LYS A 103 18.54 -6.59 3.88
CA LYS A 103 18.33 -5.78 2.65
C LYS A 103 18.28 -6.62 1.37
N ARG A 104 18.55 -7.93 1.47
CA ARG A 104 18.65 -8.84 0.31
C ARG A 104 17.30 -9.41 -0.12
N LEU A 105 16.42 -9.74 0.82
CA LEU A 105 15.13 -10.33 0.49
C LEU A 105 14.27 -9.32 -0.28
N ARG A 106 13.77 -9.75 -1.45
CA ARG A 106 12.87 -8.97 -2.31
C ARG A 106 11.54 -9.71 -2.40
N ILE A 107 10.46 -9.05 -1.98
CA ILE A 107 9.09 -9.59 -2.07
C ILE A 107 8.80 -10.07 -3.49
N GLY A 108 9.18 -9.26 -4.49
CA GLY A 108 9.01 -9.59 -5.90
C GLY A 108 9.70 -10.87 -6.38
N LYS A 109 10.75 -11.32 -5.70
CA LYS A 109 11.40 -12.60 -6.01
C LYS A 109 10.62 -13.71 -5.33
N ILE A 110 10.47 -13.66 -4.01
CA ILE A 110 9.93 -14.77 -3.22
C ILE A 110 8.43 -15.04 -3.50
N LEU A 111 7.68 -14.04 -3.94
CA LEU A 111 6.24 -14.15 -4.20
C LEU A 111 5.91 -14.45 -5.67
N ASN A 112 6.91 -14.56 -6.55
CA ASN A 112 6.69 -14.72 -7.97
C ASN A 112 6.36 -16.19 -8.35
N PRO A 113 5.16 -16.49 -8.87
CA PRO A 113 4.78 -17.83 -9.29
C PRO A 113 5.55 -18.31 -10.53
N PHE A 114 6.14 -17.39 -11.31
CA PHE A 114 6.82 -17.68 -12.56
C PHE A 114 8.34 -17.84 -12.42
N LEU A 115 8.87 -17.91 -11.20
CA LEU A 115 10.26 -18.28 -11.00
C LEU A 115 10.52 -19.73 -11.41
N GLU A 116 11.74 -20.00 -11.88
CA GLU A 116 12.21 -21.35 -12.13
C GLU A 116 11.99 -22.21 -10.88
N THR A 117 11.42 -23.40 -11.06
CA THR A 117 11.02 -24.30 -9.98
C THR A 117 12.11 -24.51 -8.94
N ARG A 118 13.36 -24.72 -9.37
CA ARG A 118 14.52 -24.91 -8.47
C ARG A 118 14.79 -23.72 -7.56
N ILE A 119 14.47 -22.51 -8.00
CA ILE A 119 14.62 -21.27 -7.21
C ILE A 119 13.40 -21.11 -6.30
N ARG A 120 12.20 -21.38 -6.84
CA ARG A 120 10.93 -21.27 -6.12
C ARG A 120 10.83 -22.27 -4.96
N GLU A 121 11.31 -23.49 -5.14
CA GLU A 121 11.37 -24.50 -4.07
C GLU A 121 12.32 -24.10 -2.92
N LYS A 122 13.40 -23.38 -3.23
CA LYS A 122 14.42 -23.00 -2.25
C LYS A 122 14.08 -21.73 -1.48
N GLU A 123 13.54 -20.73 -2.16
CA GLU A 123 13.37 -19.37 -1.63
C GLU A 123 11.93 -18.85 -1.76
N GLY A 124 11.06 -19.57 -2.46
CA GLY A 124 9.71 -19.15 -2.76
C GLY A 124 8.81 -19.20 -1.55
N VAL A 125 8.05 -18.12 -1.38
CA VAL A 125 6.96 -18.00 -0.41
C VAL A 125 5.60 -18.25 -1.09
N TYR A 126 5.51 -18.05 -2.41
CA TYR A 126 4.28 -18.32 -3.17
C TYR A 126 3.72 -19.73 -2.89
N ASP A 127 4.52 -20.79 -3.10
CA ASP A 127 4.08 -22.18 -2.91
C ASP A 127 3.72 -22.47 -1.44
N LYS A 128 4.44 -21.86 -0.48
CA LYS A 128 4.13 -21.98 0.96
C LYS A 128 2.76 -21.42 1.30
N ILE A 129 2.36 -20.31 0.68
CA ILE A 129 1.02 -19.74 0.86
C ILE A 129 -0.04 -20.65 0.25
N VAL A 130 0.23 -21.21 -0.94
CA VAL A 130 -0.69 -22.15 -1.59
C VAL A 130 -0.94 -23.37 -0.70
N GLU A 131 0.13 -23.94 -0.14
CA GLU A 131 0.05 -25.07 0.78
C GLU A 131 -0.67 -24.71 2.08
N TYR A 132 -0.29 -23.60 2.72
CA TYR A 132 -0.85 -23.16 3.99
C TYR A 132 -2.34 -22.80 3.91
N CYS A 133 -2.76 -22.11 2.85
CA CYS A 133 -4.14 -21.67 2.65
C CYS A 133 -5.00 -22.67 1.86
N GLY A 134 -4.42 -23.78 1.39
CA GLY A 134 -5.13 -24.82 0.64
C GLY A 134 -5.60 -24.39 -0.76
N GLY A 135 -4.92 -23.43 -1.40
CA GLY A 135 -5.27 -22.97 -2.75
C GLY A 135 -4.48 -21.77 -3.23
N SER A 136 -4.38 -21.58 -4.56
CA SER A 136 -3.55 -20.52 -5.16
C SER A 136 -4.16 -19.13 -5.07
N ARG A 137 -5.49 -19.02 -4.87
CA ARG A 137 -6.23 -17.75 -4.94
C ARG A 137 -5.61 -16.64 -4.12
N LEU A 138 -5.21 -16.91 -2.86
CA LEU A 138 -4.58 -15.90 -2.03
C LEU A 138 -3.20 -15.53 -2.57
N ALA A 139 -2.34 -16.53 -2.84
CA ALA A 139 -0.98 -16.32 -3.34
C ALA A 139 -0.99 -15.51 -4.66
N ASP A 140 -1.90 -15.84 -5.58
CA ASP A 140 -2.13 -15.13 -6.85
C ASP A 140 -2.54 -13.67 -6.60
N THR A 141 -3.49 -13.45 -5.68
CA THR A 141 -3.97 -12.10 -5.34
C THR A 141 -2.86 -11.25 -4.71
N LEU A 142 -2.06 -11.85 -3.83
CA LEU A 142 -0.95 -11.15 -3.18
C LEU A 142 0.13 -10.74 -4.20
N TRP A 143 0.50 -11.69 -5.08
CA TRP A 143 1.45 -11.46 -6.17
C TRP A 143 0.96 -10.40 -7.14
N ASP A 144 -0.26 -10.54 -7.64
CA ASP A 144 -0.84 -9.62 -8.62
C ASP A 144 -0.93 -8.20 -8.05
N THR A 145 -1.37 -8.06 -6.80
CA THR A 145 -1.43 -6.74 -6.14
C THR A 145 -0.06 -6.11 -5.99
N TRP A 146 0.97 -6.87 -5.60
CA TRP A 146 2.35 -6.37 -5.54
C TRP A 146 2.85 -5.98 -6.94
N LYS A 147 2.60 -6.84 -7.93
CA LYS A 147 3.02 -6.63 -9.33
C LYS A 147 2.37 -5.39 -9.92
N THR A 148 1.04 -5.23 -9.81
CA THR A 148 0.32 -4.08 -10.37
C THR A 148 0.65 -2.80 -9.62
N CYS A 149 0.53 -2.79 -8.29
CA CYS A 149 0.51 -1.53 -7.53
C CYS A 149 1.90 -1.05 -7.11
N ARG A 150 2.89 -1.95 -7.01
CA ARG A 150 4.25 -1.62 -6.58
C ARG A 150 5.27 -1.81 -7.69
N ASN A 151 5.19 -2.89 -8.46
CA ASN A 151 6.20 -3.14 -9.49
C ASN A 151 5.90 -2.30 -10.74
N LEU A 152 4.90 -2.70 -11.53
CA LEU A 152 4.65 -2.12 -12.85
C LEU A 152 4.32 -0.63 -12.80
N LEU A 153 3.51 -0.20 -11.83
CA LEU A 153 3.08 1.19 -11.71
C LEU A 153 4.23 2.21 -11.65
N PHE A 154 5.35 1.85 -11.02
CA PHE A 154 6.50 2.74 -10.85
C PHE A 154 7.64 2.47 -11.84
N HIS A 155 7.48 1.51 -12.75
CA HIS A 155 8.44 1.30 -13.82
C HIS A 155 8.03 2.05 -15.08
N TRP A 156 9.01 2.71 -15.68
CA TRP A 156 8.87 3.30 -17.00
C TRP A 156 9.32 2.29 -18.05
N PHE A 157 8.44 1.95 -19.01
CA PHE A 157 8.79 1.15 -20.17
C PHE A 157 8.64 1.99 -21.45
N PRO A 158 9.61 1.91 -22.38
CA PRO A 158 9.46 2.51 -23.70
C PRO A 158 8.18 2.01 -24.37
N ASN A 159 7.31 2.93 -24.81
CA ASN A 159 6.04 2.66 -25.49
C ASN A 159 4.88 2.14 -24.62
N GLU A 160 5.03 2.04 -23.30
CA GLU A 160 3.93 1.76 -22.39
C GLU A 160 3.60 3.01 -21.58
N LYS A 161 2.34 3.44 -21.59
CA LYS A 161 1.86 4.47 -20.67
C LYS A 161 1.38 3.77 -19.38
N ASN A 162 2.27 3.70 -18.39
CA ASN A 162 1.91 3.29 -17.02
C ASN A 162 1.37 4.43 -16.15
N ALA A 163 1.15 5.60 -16.76
CA ALA A 163 0.54 6.72 -16.05
C ALA A 163 -0.91 6.38 -15.71
N VAL A 164 -1.29 6.61 -14.46
CA VAL A 164 -2.66 6.38 -13.98
C VAL A 164 -3.37 7.69 -13.74
N ASP A 165 -4.67 7.72 -14.03
CA ASP A 165 -5.53 8.83 -13.64
C ASP A 165 -5.91 8.76 -12.15
N PHE A 166 -6.62 9.79 -11.68
CA PHE A 166 -6.99 9.89 -10.27
C PHE A 166 -7.94 8.77 -9.81
N ASN A 167 -8.87 8.32 -10.66
CA ASN A 167 -9.79 7.25 -10.32
C ASN A 167 -9.08 5.89 -10.32
N GLU A 168 -8.18 5.66 -11.28
CA GLU A 168 -7.30 4.49 -11.31
C GLU A 168 -6.44 4.41 -10.05
N ALA A 169 -5.84 5.53 -9.63
CA ALA A 169 -5.08 5.58 -8.39
C ALA A 169 -5.91 5.20 -7.15
N LYS A 170 -7.15 5.69 -7.04
CA LYS A 170 -8.06 5.28 -5.95
C LYS A 170 -8.36 3.78 -5.97
N MET A 171 -8.67 3.23 -7.15
CA MET A 171 -8.95 1.80 -7.29
C MET A 171 -7.72 0.94 -6.93
N LEU A 172 -6.50 1.40 -7.23
CA LEU A 172 -5.27 0.71 -6.84
C LEU A 172 -5.02 0.76 -5.33
N VAL A 173 -5.31 1.88 -4.67
CA VAL A 173 -5.27 1.97 -3.20
C VAL A 173 -6.31 1.05 -2.57
N GLU A 174 -7.54 1.02 -3.08
CA GLU A 174 -8.58 0.09 -2.62
C GLU A 174 -8.19 -1.37 -2.84
N LYS A 175 -7.57 -1.70 -3.98
CA LYS A 175 -7.04 -3.04 -4.27
C LYS A 175 -6.06 -3.49 -3.18
N ILE A 176 -5.11 -2.63 -2.81
CA ILE A 176 -4.16 -2.91 -1.71
C ILE A 176 -4.91 -3.23 -0.41
N ILE A 177 -5.86 -2.37 0.00
CA ILE A 177 -6.61 -2.55 1.24
C ILE A 177 -7.41 -3.87 1.23
N ASN A 178 -8.10 -4.15 0.12
CA ASN A 178 -8.89 -5.38 -0.03
C ASN A 178 -8.01 -6.64 -0.02
N THR A 179 -6.78 -6.56 -0.54
CA THR A 179 -5.83 -7.67 -0.51
C THR A 179 -5.29 -7.91 0.90
N ILE A 180 -5.05 -6.86 1.69
CA ILE A 180 -4.70 -7.00 3.11
C ILE A 180 -5.88 -7.65 3.88
N ASP A 181 -7.11 -7.17 3.67
CA ASP A 181 -8.31 -7.78 4.26
C ASP A 181 -8.43 -9.27 3.93
N LEU A 182 -8.22 -9.63 2.67
CA LEU A 182 -8.27 -11.02 2.21
C LEU A 182 -7.19 -11.87 2.89
N ALA A 183 -5.96 -11.38 2.97
CA ALA A 183 -4.86 -12.10 3.60
C ALA A 183 -5.15 -12.38 5.08
N PHE A 184 -5.65 -11.41 5.84
CA PHE A 184 -6.04 -11.64 7.23
C PHE A 184 -7.14 -12.67 7.38
N LYS A 185 -8.15 -12.61 6.51
CA LYS A 185 -9.27 -13.56 6.52
C LYS A 185 -8.82 -14.99 6.20
N GLU A 186 -8.00 -15.17 5.17
CA GLU A 186 -7.62 -16.48 4.64
C GLU A 186 -6.46 -17.12 5.43
N CYS A 187 -5.50 -16.32 5.90
CA CYS A 187 -4.37 -16.82 6.71
C CYS A 187 -4.73 -17.09 8.18
N LYS A 188 -5.96 -16.77 8.62
CA LYS A 188 -6.43 -16.96 10.00
C LYS A 188 -5.43 -16.46 11.05
N ILE A 189 -4.86 -15.28 10.81
CA ILE A 189 -3.87 -14.69 11.71
C ILE A 189 -4.58 -14.37 13.02
N ASP A 190 -4.29 -15.14 14.06
CA ASP A 190 -4.76 -14.85 15.41
C ASP A 190 -4.13 -13.54 15.86
N ARG A 191 -4.94 -12.67 16.48
CA ARG A 191 -4.47 -11.37 16.97
C ARG A 191 -3.40 -11.60 18.03
N VAL A 192 -2.13 -11.52 17.65
CA VAL A 192 -1.05 -11.48 18.63
C VAL A 192 -1.10 -10.08 19.23
N GLU A 193 -1.51 -9.99 20.49
CA GLU A 193 -1.33 -8.78 21.29
C GLU A 193 0.17 -8.41 21.26
N GLN A 194 0.48 -7.24 20.70
CA GLN A 194 1.83 -6.67 20.71
C GLN A 194 2.16 -6.10 22.09
#